data_AF-A0A817G813-F1
#
_entry.id   AF-A0A817G813-F1
#
_cell.length_a   1.000
_cell.length_b   1.000
_cell.length_c   1.000
_cell.angle_alpha   90.00
_cell.angle_beta   90.00
_cell.angle_gamma   90.00
#
_symmetry.space_group_name_H-M   'P 1'
#
loop_
_entity.id
_entity.type
_entity.pdbx_description
1 polymer ?
#
loop_
_entity_poly.entity_id
_entity_poly.type
_entity_poly.pdbx_seq_one_letter_code
_entity_poly.pdbx_strand_id
1 'polypeptide(L)'
;MYLRAYDFRQISKSYMSHSTLFIKSGAACQQARSLWRIECFKIKWYSGFVSWSSLVRLRHVTSGLYLAVISDENGPKVTRIPKKNASPIAVTFEMKMSKEKQVEENQEEEDNLGLPTVKYGETIVFIRHVDSDLWISYETLELTIKGIGKVEEKRIIPAIEGHMDDCFRLVRAQEEEQKTALVIRICNAILGRFNRTYSMSFDSEAIDHLLSKSDVIQALLHDLIVFFSQPLSSLDHEERQLRLKILRYRQDLFQEEV
;
A
#
# COMPACT_ATOMS: atom_id res chain seq x y z
N MET A 1 10.48 0.47 5.24
CA MET A 1 10.88 0.86 3.86
C MET A 1 9.60 1.13 3.07
N TYR A 2 9.42 2.32 2.50
CA TYR A 2 8.25 2.64 1.67
C TYR A 2 8.65 2.48 0.21
N LEU A 3 7.97 1.55 -0.45
CA LEU A 3 8.28 1.08 -1.77
C LEU A 3 7.07 1.27 -2.66
N ARG A 4 7.30 1.97 -3.77
CA ARG A 4 6.53 1.83 -4.98
C ARG A 4 7.02 0.52 -5.60
N ALA A 5 6.31 -0.56 -5.31
CA ALA A 5 6.28 -1.65 -6.27
C ALA A 5 5.56 -1.09 -7.49
N TYR A 6 6.02 -1.40 -8.70
CA TYR A 6 5.13 -1.25 -9.84
C TYR A 6 3.91 -2.13 -9.52
N ASP A 7 2.86 -1.41 -9.12
CA ASP A 7 1.48 -1.72 -9.32
C ASP A 7 0.68 -2.53 -8.29
N PHE A 8 -0.09 -1.77 -7.51
CA PHE A 8 -1.37 -2.23 -6.99
C PHE A 8 -2.34 -1.02 -6.92
N ARG A 9 -3.47 -1.01 -7.64
CA ARG A 9 -4.66 -0.19 -7.24
C ARG A 9 -5.93 -1.02 -7.09
N GLN A 10 -6.73 -0.52 -6.17
CA GLN A 10 -8.18 -0.61 -6.02
C GLN A 10 -8.92 0.09 -7.18
N ILE A 11 -10.03 -0.50 -7.61
CA ILE A 11 -11.06 0.21 -8.37
C ILE A 11 -12.13 0.65 -7.36
N SER A 12 -12.25 1.97 -7.17
CA SER A 12 -13.43 2.61 -6.60
C SER A 12 -14.43 2.78 -7.74
N LYS A 13 -15.22 1.73 -7.99
CA LYS A 13 -16.57 1.89 -8.54
C LYS A 13 -17.48 1.30 -7.49
N SER A 14 -18.52 2.04 -7.15
CA SER A 14 -19.68 1.54 -6.41
C SER A 14 -19.96 0.10 -6.86
N TYR A 15 -19.92 -0.84 -5.91
CA TYR A 15 -20.10 -2.30 -6.08
C TYR A 15 -18.89 -3.21 -6.36
N MET A 16 -17.63 -2.82 -6.11
CA MET A 16 -16.56 -3.82 -5.91
C MET A 16 -15.86 -3.68 -4.57
N SER A 17 -15.95 -4.75 -3.77
CA SER A 17 -15.24 -4.91 -2.50
C SER A 17 -13.76 -4.56 -2.67
N HIS A 18 -13.16 -3.91 -1.67
CA HIS A 18 -11.76 -3.49 -1.64
C HIS A 18 -10.72 -4.63 -1.71
N SER A 19 -11.12 -5.83 -2.12
CA SER A 19 -10.35 -7.07 -2.11
C SER A 19 -9.44 -7.23 -3.33
N THR A 20 -9.86 -6.82 -4.54
CA THR A 20 -9.14 -7.14 -5.78
C THR A 20 -8.07 -6.10 -6.13
N LEU A 21 -6.95 -6.56 -6.69
CA LEU A 21 -5.75 -5.77 -6.98
C LEU A 21 -5.42 -5.79 -8.47
N PHE A 22 -5.05 -4.62 -9.00
CA PHE A 22 -4.74 -4.43 -10.41
C PHE A 22 -3.42 -3.70 -10.63
N ILE A 23 -2.81 -4.00 -11.77
CA ILE A 23 -1.64 -3.34 -12.35
C ILE A 23 -2.09 -2.27 -13.36
N LYS A 24 -1.61 -1.05 -13.17
CA LYS A 24 -1.83 0.22 -13.85
C LYS A 24 -0.51 1.00 -14.07
N SER A 25 -0.13 1.14 -15.33
CA SER A 25 0.96 2.03 -15.73
C SER A 25 0.56 3.53 -15.78
N GLY A 26 1.53 4.40 -16.03
CA GLY A 26 1.31 5.83 -16.30
C GLY A 26 1.03 6.65 -15.04
N ALA A 27 0.04 7.55 -15.11
CA ALA A 27 -0.26 8.51 -14.04
C ALA A 27 -0.49 7.86 -12.67
N ALA A 28 -0.98 6.61 -12.65
CA ALA A 28 -1.17 5.80 -11.45
C ALA A 28 0.11 5.66 -10.59
N CYS A 29 1.30 5.71 -11.21
CA CYS A 29 2.54 5.63 -10.47
C CYS A 29 2.76 6.84 -9.57
N GLN A 30 2.23 8.02 -9.87
CA GLN A 30 2.45 9.24 -9.07
C GLN A 30 1.46 9.40 -7.91
N GLN A 31 0.60 8.39 -7.70
CA GLN A 31 -0.56 8.48 -6.82
C GLN A 31 -0.34 7.72 -5.51
N ALA A 32 -0.97 8.18 -4.43
CA ALA A 32 -0.77 7.63 -3.08
C ALA A 32 -1.13 6.13 -2.96
N ARG A 33 -2.10 5.67 -3.75
CA ARG A 33 -2.47 4.26 -3.96
C ARG A 33 -1.35 3.30 -4.30
N SER A 34 -0.29 3.77 -4.93
CA SER A 34 0.81 2.93 -5.42
C SER A 34 1.79 2.59 -4.31
N LEU A 35 1.56 3.14 -3.11
CA LEU A 35 2.50 3.08 -2.01
C LEU A 35 2.26 1.85 -1.14
N TRP A 36 3.33 1.06 -1.03
CA TRP A 36 3.41 -0.10 -0.17
C TRP A 36 4.53 0.09 0.85
N ARG A 37 4.29 -0.40 2.05
CA ARG A 37 5.31 -0.50 3.10
C ARG A 37 5.70 -1.96 3.22
N ILE A 38 7.00 -2.19 3.17
CA ILE A 38 7.58 -3.51 3.44
C ILE A 38 7.94 -3.56 4.92
N GLU A 39 7.36 -4.55 5.60
CA GLU A 39 7.54 -4.82 7.03
C GLU A 39 8.20 -6.19 7.19
N CYS A 40 9.47 -6.21 7.58
CA CYS A 40 10.22 -7.45 7.84
C CYS A 40 9.71 -8.15 9.11
N PHE A 41 9.80 -9.48 9.17
CA PHE A 41 9.45 -10.23 10.39
C PHE A 41 10.51 -10.19 11.50
N LYS A 42 11.70 -9.66 11.22
CA LYS A 42 12.81 -9.54 12.18
C LYS A 42 12.43 -8.66 13.38
N ILE A 43 12.65 -9.17 14.59
CA ILE A 43 12.44 -8.41 15.85
C ILE A 43 13.67 -7.55 16.15
N LYS A 44 14.86 -8.16 16.14
CA LYS A 44 16.15 -7.45 16.16
C LYS A 44 16.46 -6.91 14.77
N TRP A 45 17.17 -5.79 14.67
CA TRP A 45 17.56 -5.19 13.39
C TRP A 45 16.40 -5.01 12.40
N TYR A 46 15.22 -4.64 12.90
CA TYR A 46 14.00 -4.48 12.08
C TYR A 46 14.15 -3.44 10.95
N SER A 47 15.16 -2.57 11.03
CA SER A 47 15.53 -1.58 10.02
C SER A 47 16.82 -1.94 9.26
N GLY A 48 17.28 -3.18 9.35
CA GLY A 48 18.38 -3.72 8.56
C GLY A 48 18.03 -3.85 7.08
N PHE A 49 19.00 -4.31 6.29
CA PHE A 49 18.83 -4.56 4.87
C PHE A 49 17.89 -5.75 4.62
N VAL A 50 17.10 -5.64 3.55
CA VAL A 50 16.25 -6.73 3.06
C VAL A 50 17.12 -7.64 2.19
N SER A 51 17.24 -8.90 2.59
CA SER A 51 17.92 -9.98 1.88
C SER A 51 16.95 -10.79 1.00
N TRP A 52 17.48 -11.63 0.10
CA TRP A 52 16.71 -12.55 -0.76
C TRP A 52 15.93 -13.66 -0.03
N SER A 53 16.17 -13.79 1.26
CA SER A 53 15.53 -14.74 2.17
C SER A 53 14.64 -14.04 3.20
N SER A 54 14.60 -12.71 3.16
CA SER A 54 13.87 -11.95 4.16
C SER A 54 12.38 -12.16 4.00
N LEU A 55 11.77 -12.71 5.05
CA LEU A 55 10.33 -12.80 5.16
C LEU A 55 9.77 -11.40 5.44
N VAL A 56 8.77 -11.02 4.64
CA VAL A 56 8.17 -9.70 4.67
C VAL A 56 6.66 -9.74 4.61
N ARG A 57 6.04 -8.71 5.17
CA ARG A 57 4.64 -8.33 4.98
C ARG A 57 4.58 -7.10 4.10
N LEU A 58 3.63 -7.11 3.17
CA LEU A 58 3.37 -5.97 2.29
C LEU A 58 2.10 -5.26 2.77
N ARG A 59 2.25 -4.01 3.18
CA ARG A 59 1.16 -3.20 3.72
C ARG A 59 0.87 -1.99 2.84
N HIS A 60 -0.36 -1.86 2.36
CA HIS A 60 -0.79 -0.69 1.61
C HIS A 60 -0.82 0.54 2.52
N VAL A 61 -0.19 1.64 2.11
CA VAL A 61 0.06 2.78 3.01
C VAL A 61 -1.22 3.53 3.35
N THR A 62 -2.06 3.86 2.35
CA THR A 62 -3.24 4.70 2.57
C THR A 62 -4.40 3.93 3.21
N SER A 63 -4.65 2.68 2.79
CA SER A 63 -5.72 1.85 3.40
C SER A 63 -5.28 1.15 4.69
N GLY A 64 -3.98 0.94 4.88
CA GLY A 64 -3.42 0.22 6.03
C GLY A 64 -3.68 -1.29 6.02
N LEU A 65 -4.22 -1.84 4.93
CA LEU A 65 -4.47 -3.26 4.72
C LEU A 65 -3.19 -3.99 4.30
N TYR A 66 -3.13 -5.29 4.57
CA TYR A 66 -2.03 -6.17 4.15
C TYR A 66 -2.39 -6.91 2.88
N LEU A 67 -1.42 -7.11 1.99
CA LEU A 67 -1.52 -8.08 0.93
C LEU A 67 -1.60 -9.48 1.55
N ALA A 68 -2.49 -10.32 1.05
CA ALA A 68 -2.66 -11.68 1.50
C ALA A 68 -2.99 -12.62 0.36
N VAL A 69 -2.58 -13.88 0.49
CA VAL A 69 -3.11 -14.99 -0.31
C VAL A 69 -4.06 -15.77 0.57
N ILE A 70 -5.32 -15.88 0.13
CA ILE A 70 -6.37 -16.61 0.85
C ILE A 70 -6.96 -17.63 -0.11
N SER A 71 -7.09 -18.86 0.37
CA SER A 71 -7.74 -19.94 -0.35
C SER A 71 -9.20 -20.04 0.06
N ASP A 72 -10.10 -19.84 -0.90
CA ASP A 72 -11.54 -20.08 -0.74
C ASP A 72 -11.95 -21.28 -1.62
N GLU A 73 -13.26 -21.58 -1.69
CA GLU A 73 -13.84 -22.65 -2.53
C GLU A 73 -13.45 -22.53 -4.02
N ASN A 74 -13.14 -21.32 -4.48
CA ASN A 74 -12.73 -21.04 -5.87
C ASN A 74 -11.20 -21.06 -6.07
N GLY A 75 -10.44 -21.54 -5.09
CA GLY A 75 -8.98 -21.57 -5.11
C GLY A 75 -8.31 -20.33 -4.48
N PRO A 76 -6.96 -20.29 -4.54
CA PRO A 76 -6.17 -19.21 -3.94
C PRO A 76 -6.36 -17.88 -4.67
N LYS A 77 -6.53 -16.81 -3.90
CA LYS A 77 -6.71 -15.44 -4.42
C LYS A 77 -5.83 -14.46 -3.68
N VAL A 78 -5.26 -13.52 -4.42
CA VAL A 78 -4.53 -12.38 -3.84
C VAL A 78 -5.53 -11.29 -3.49
N THR A 79 -5.59 -10.93 -2.20
CA THR A 79 -6.51 -9.93 -1.69
C THR A 79 -5.84 -8.98 -0.69
N ARG A 80 -6.56 -7.92 -0.29
CA ARG A 80 -6.14 -7.06 0.82
C ARG A 80 -7.00 -7.30 2.04
N ILE A 81 -6.36 -7.54 3.18
CA ILE A 81 -7.06 -7.80 4.44
C ILE A 81 -6.67 -6.83 5.57
N PRO A 82 -7.59 -6.55 6.51
CA PRO A 82 -7.29 -5.74 7.68
C PRO A 82 -6.26 -6.41 8.58
N LYS A 83 -5.50 -5.61 9.35
CA LYS A 83 -4.51 -6.10 10.33
C LYS A 83 -5.05 -7.19 11.26
N LYS A 84 -6.32 -7.07 11.70
CA LYS A 84 -6.96 -8.04 12.60
C LYS A 84 -7.08 -9.45 12.01
N ASN A 85 -7.13 -9.57 10.68
CA ASN A 85 -7.27 -10.84 9.98
C ASN A 85 -5.94 -11.29 9.34
N ALA A 86 -4.86 -10.51 9.49
CA ALA A 86 -3.57 -10.75 8.86
C ALA A 86 -2.76 -11.82 9.62
N SER A 87 -3.18 -13.08 9.50
CA SER A 87 -2.41 -14.22 10.03
C SER A 87 -1.07 -14.35 9.28
N PRO A 88 0.03 -14.72 9.96
CA PRO A 88 1.34 -14.87 9.30
C PRO A 88 1.27 -15.79 8.07
N ILE A 89 0.50 -16.87 8.15
CA ILE A 89 0.28 -17.82 7.06
C ILE A 89 -0.20 -17.13 5.79
N ALA A 90 -1.15 -16.20 5.89
CA ALA A 90 -1.76 -15.57 4.72
C ALA A 90 -0.98 -14.36 4.18
N VAL A 91 -0.12 -13.72 4.98
CA VAL A 91 0.51 -12.42 4.64
C VAL A 91 2.04 -12.47 4.55
N THR A 92 2.64 -13.65 4.65
CA THR A 92 4.09 -13.80 4.58
C THR A 92 4.53 -14.03 3.14
N PHE A 93 5.36 -13.11 2.66
CA PHE A 93 5.98 -13.18 1.35
C PHE A 93 7.48 -13.16 1.51
N GLU A 94 8.16 -13.61 0.47
CA GLU A 94 9.59 -13.52 0.32
C GLU A 94 9.94 -12.96 -1.06
N MET A 95 11.15 -12.42 -1.15
CA MET A 95 11.67 -11.79 -2.35
C MET A 95 12.78 -12.64 -2.94
N LYS A 96 12.58 -13.19 -4.13
CA LYS A 96 13.55 -14.07 -4.79
C LYS A 96 14.19 -13.40 -6.00
N MET A 97 15.41 -13.83 -6.31
CA MET A 97 16.16 -13.39 -7.50
C MET A 97 15.67 -14.06 -8.79
N SER A 98 15.15 -15.28 -8.70
CA SER A 98 14.66 -16.08 -9.82
C SER A 98 13.54 -17.01 -9.34
N LYS A 99 12.84 -17.64 -10.29
CA LYS A 99 11.77 -18.61 -10.02
C LYS A 99 12.24 -20.07 -9.98
N GLU A 100 13.55 -20.28 -9.99
CA GLU A 100 14.11 -21.63 -9.91
C GLU A 100 13.98 -22.18 -8.50
N LYS A 101 13.83 -23.50 -8.38
CA LYS A 101 13.87 -24.19 -7.09
C LYS A 101 15.30 -24.09 -6.53
N GLN A 102 15.55 -23.04 -5.76
CA GLN A 102 16.77 -22.94 -4.99
C GLN A 102 16.67 -23.85 -3.77
N VAL A 103 17.77 -24.54 -3.46
CA VAL A 103 17.89 -25.25 -2.17
C VAL A 103 17.75 -24.18 -1.09
N GLU A 104 16.73 -24.31 -0.24
CA GLU A 104 16.56 -23.40 0.89
C GLU A 104 17.71 -23.64 1.87
N GLU A 105 18.76 -22.83 1.75
CA GLU A 105 19.80 -22.78 2.76
C GLU A 105 19.18 -22.22 4.04
N ASN A 106 19.30 -22.98 5.14
CA ASN A 106 18.93 -22.49 6.46
C ASN A 106 19.81 -21.28 6.79
N GLN A 107 19.27 -20.09 6.58
CA GLN A 107 19.94 -18.87 6.97
C GLN A 107 19.73 -18.65 8.45
N GLU A 108 20.81 -18.74 9.21
CA GLU A 108 20.83 -18.32 10.61
C GLU A 108 20.46 -16.83 10.69
N GLU A 109 19.71 -16.45 11.72
CA GLU A 109 19.42 -15.04 11.97
C GLU A 109 20.73 -14.31 12.33
N GLU A 110 21.30 -13.61 11.37
CA GLU A 110 22.47 -12.76 11.61
C GLU A 110 22.10 -11.61 12.57
N ASP A 111 22.82 -11.49 13.70
CA ASP A 111 22.67 -10.38 14.66
C ASP A 111 23.43 -9.13 14.19
N ASN A 112 23.15 -8.69 12.96
CA ASN A 112 23.75 -7.52 12.33
C ASN A 112 22.75 -6.85 11.34
N LEU A 113 23.19 -5.83 10.59
CA LEU A 113 22.35 -5.14 9.60
C LEU A 113 21.98 -6.00 8.37
N GLY A 114 22.65 -7.12 8.14
CA GLY A 114 22.59 -7.95 6.95
C GLY A 114 23.37 -7.38 5.77
N LEU A 115 23.37 -8.13 4.66
CA LEU A 115 23.98 -7.70 3.41
C LEU A 115 23.00 -6.86 2.56
N PRO A 116 23.43 -5.74 1.96
CA PRO A 116 22.59 -4.90 1.11
C PRO A 116 22.42 -5.50 -0.29
N THR A 117 21.68 -6.60 -0.41
CA THR A 117 21.50 -7.30 -1.70
C THR A 117 20.44 -6.67 -2.60
N VAL A 118 19.39 -6.12 -2.00
CA VAL A 118 18.26 -5.51 -2.73
C VAL A 118 18.45 -3.99 -2.87
N LYS A 119 18.61 -3.51 -4.10
CA LYS A 119 18.79 -2.10 -4.45
C LYS A 119 17.54 -1.53 -5.11
N TYR A 120 17.26 -0.25 -4.85
CA TYR A 120 16.15 0.45 -5.47
C TYR A 120 16.40 0.67 -6.97
N GLY A 121 15.40 0.42 -7.81
CA GLY A 121 15.42 0.66 -9.27
C GLY A 121 16.25 -0.34 -10.09
N GLU A 122 17.31 -0.89 -9.51
CA GLU A 122 18.23 -1.81 -10.19
C GLU A 122 17.82 -3.27 -10.03
N THR A 123 17.49 -3.67 -8.80
CA THR A 123 17.20 -5.06 -8.49
C THR A 123 15.82 -5.46 -9.00
N ILE A 124 15.78 -6.52 -9.79
CA ILE A 124 14.55 -7.21 -10.19
C ILE A 124 14.24 -8.27 -9.14
N VAL A 125 12.98 -8.30 -8.70
CA VAL A 125 12.50 -9.16 -7.63
C VAL A 125 11.29 -9.95 -8.11
N PHE A 126 11.24 -11.23 -7.77
CA PHE A 126 10.05 -12.05 -7.83
C PHE A 126 9.48 -12.22 -6.43
N ILE A 127 8.16 -12.09 -6.27
CA ILE A 127 7.51 -12.18 -4.97
C ILE A 127 6.82 -13.53 -4.89
N ARG A 128 7.17 -14.34 -3.90
CA ARG A 128 6.55 -15.64 -3.63
C ARG A 128 5.81 -15.60 -2.29
N HIS A 129 4.62 -16.18 -2.25
CA HIS A 129 3.91 -16.44 -1.01
C HIS A 129 4.49 -17.68 -0.34
N VAL A 130 4.90 -17.55 0.91
CA VAL A 130 5.69 -18.58 1.60
C VAL A 130 4.89 -19.85 1.84
N ASP A 131 3.67 -19.74 2.35
CA ASP A 131 2.88 -20.90 2.78
C ASP A 131 2.38 -21.73 1.58
N SER A 132 1.90 -21.06 0.53
CA SER A 132 1.33 -21.76 -0.64
C SER A 132 2.34 -22.04 -1.74
N ASP A 133 3.56 -21.54 -1.64
CA ASP A 133 4.59 -21.65 -2.70
C ASP A 133 4.13 -21.06 -4.06
N LEU A 134 3.24 -20.05 -4.03
CA LEU A 134 2.70 -19.42 -5.25
C LEU A 134 3.39 -18.09 -5.53
N TRP A 135 3.75 -17.86 -6.78
CA TRP A 135 4.27 -16.59 -7.26
C TRP A 135 3.16 -15.56 -7.38
N ILE A 136 3.47 -14.30 -7.05
CA ILE A 136 2.63 -13.17 -7.39
C ILE A 136 2.86 -12.84 -8.86
N SER A 137 1.82 -13.07 -9.66
CA SER A 137 1.80 -12.86 -11.11
C SER A 137 0.55 -12.04 -11.47
N TYR A 138 0.30 -11.84 -12.76
CA TYR A 138 -0.91 -11.18 -13.24
C TYR A 138 -1.69 -12.04 -14.23
N GLU A 139 -2.94 -11.65 -14.46
CA GLU A 139 -3.83 -12.16 -15.51
C GLU A 139 -4.41 -10.96 -16.25
N THR A 140 -4.36 -10.98 -17.58
CA THR A 140 -4.93 -9.90 -18.41
C THR A 140 -6.41 -10.13 -18.64
N LEU A 141 -7.22 -9.11 -18.35
CA LEU A 141 -8.67 -9.10 -18.54
C LEU A 141 -9.04 -8.02 -19.56
N GLU A 142 -9.80 -8.39 -20.59
CA GLU A 142 -10.44 -7.41 -21.47
C GLU A 142 -11.76 -6.94 -20.86
N LEU A 143 -11.83 -5.67 -20.46
CA LEU A 143 -13.05 -5.06 -19.96
C LEU A 143 -13.59 -4.07 -20.99
N THR A 144 -14.89 -4.15 -21.28
CA THR A 144 -15.55 -3.14 -22.13
C THR A 144 -16.07 -2.02 -21.26
N ILE A 145 -15.46 -0.83 -21.36
CA ILE A 145 -15.85 0.36 -20.61
C ILE A 145 -16.71 1.25 -21.51
N LYS A 146 -17.94 1.55 -21.08
CA LYS A 146 -18.84 2.48 -21.78
C LYS A 146 -18.13 3.82 -22.02
N GLY A 147 -18.10 4.26 -23.28
CA GLY A 147 -17.51 5.54 -23.70
C GLY A 147 -16.00 5.52 -23.97
N ILE A 148 -15.27 4.46 -23.60
CA ILE A 148 -13.82 4.32 -23.85
C ILE A 148 -13.53 3.15 -24.79
N GLY A 149 -14.38 2.11 -24.77
CA GLY A 149 -14.22 0.90 -25.57
C GLY A 149 -13.59 -0.24 -24.77
N LYS A 150 -12.91 -1.16 -25.46
CA LYS A 150 -12.21 -2.27 -24.83
C LYS A 150 -10.92 -1.77 -24.18
N VAL A 151 -10.74 -2.09 -22.90
CA VAL A 151 -9.58 -1.73 -22.10
C VAL A 151 -9.03 -2.99 -21.46
N GLU A 152 -7.73 -3.21 -21.63
CA GLU A 152 -7.02 -4.29 -20.96
C GLU A 152 -6.65 -3.86 -19.53
N GLU A 153 -7.01 -4.70 -18.56
CA GLU A 153 -6.59 -4.55 -17.18
C GLU A 153 -5.86 -5.80 -16.71
N LYS A 154 -4.70 -5.61 -16.08
CA LYS A 154 -3.92 -6.71 -15.50
C LYS A 154 -4.32 -6.87 -14.04
N ARG A 155 -4.97 -7.98 -13.69
CA ARG A 155 -5.33 -8.33 -12.31
C ARG A 155 -4.21 -9.15 -11.67
N ILE A 156 -3.89 -8.89 -10.41
CA ILE A 156 -2.87 -9.65 -9.69
C ILE A 156 -3.46 -10.97 -9.18
N ILE A 157 -2.76 -12.06 -9.45
CA ILE A 157 -3.18 -13.43 -9.11
C ILE A 157 -2.01 -14.23 -8.51
N PRO A 158 -2.29 -15.24 -7.68
CA PRO A 158 -1.29 -16.20 -7.28
C PRO A 158 -1.15 -17.28 -8.37
N ALA A 159 0.07 -17.63 -8.77
CA ALA A 159 0.35 -18.57 -9.86
C ALA A 159 1.46 -19.57 -9.49
N ILE A 160 1.34 -20.81 -9.98
CA ILE A 160 2.32 -21.88 -9.70
C ILE A 160 3.67 -21.59 -10.38
N GLU A 161 3.64 -21.11 -11.63
CA GLU A 161 4.86 -20.72 -12.37
C GLU A 161 4.97 -19.20 -12.50
N GLY A 162 3.83 -18.52 -12.66
CA GLY A 162 3.77 -17.08 -12.98
C GLY A 162 4.43 -16.73 -14.32
N HIS A 163 4.38 -15.46 -14.72
CA HIS A 163 4.92 -15.05 -16.02
C HIS A 163 6.41 -14.71 -15.96
N MET A 164 7.10 -14.76 -17.10
CA MET A 164 8.53 -14.39 -17.19
C MET A 164 8.75 -12.89 -17.01
N ASP A 165 7.74 -12.07 -17.32
CA ASP A 165 7.78 -10.62 -17.29
C ASP A 165 7.25 -10.01 -15.98
N ASP A 166 7.02 -10.82 -14.93
CA ASP A 166 6.59 -10.31 -13.62
C ASP A 166 7.56 -9.27 -13.04
N CYS A 167 8.87 -9.56 -13.12
CA CYS A 167 10.02 -8.65 -12.97
C CYS A 167 9.80 -7.37 -12.10
N PHE A 168 9.37 -7.51 -10.84
CA PHE A 168 9.06 -6.35 -10.00
C PHE A 168 10.32 -5.54 -9.67
N ARG A 169 10.22 -4.22 -9.78
CA ARG A 169 11.26 -3.29 -9.32
C ARG A 169 10.78 -2.50 -8.13
N LEU A 170 11.69 -2.32 -7.18
CA LEU A 170 11.45 -1.58 -5.96
C LEU A 170 11.90 -0.13 -6.13
N VAL A 171 10.98 0.82 -6.06
CA VAL A 171 11.30 2.26 -6.13
C VAL A 171 10.96 2.93 -4.80
N ARG A 172 11.87 3.74 -4.26
CA ARG A 172 11.61 4.45 -3.00
C ARG A 172 10.65 5.61 -3.24
N ALA A 173 9.60 5.72 -2.42
CA ALA A 173 8.69 6.85 -2.44
C ALA A 173 9.38 8.14 -1.94
N GLN A 174 8.95 9.32 -2.41
CA GLN A 174 9.47 10.59 -1.91
C GLN A 174 9.00 10.85 -0.47
N GLU A 175 9.74 11.64 0.30
CA GLU A 175 9.42 11.89 1.72
C GLU A 175 8.04 12.54 1.88
N GLU A 176 7.74 13.53 1.06
CA GLU A 176 6.46 14.24 1.10
C GLU A 176 5.28 13.33 0.71
N GLU A 177 5.49 12.44 -0.26
CA GLU A 177 4.51 11.45 -0.70
C GLU A 177 4.19 10.45 0.44
N GLN A 178 5.22 9.95 1.13
CA GLN A 178 5.06 9.06 2.28
C GLN A 178 4.29 9.75 3.42
N LYS A 179 4.65 10.99 3.74
CA LYS A 179 3.99 11.79 4.79
C LYS A 179 2.52 12.00 4.44
N THR A 180 2.24 12.46 3.23
CA THR A 180 0.88 12.74 2.75
C THR A 180 0.02 11.47 2.77
N ALA A 181 0.53 10.34 2.27
CA ALA A 181 -0.20 9.07 2.28
C ALA A 181 -0.54 8.57 3.70
N LEU A 182 0.34 8.85 4.68
CA LEU A 182 0.07 8.55 6.09
C LEU A 182 -1.02 9.46 6.66
N VAL A 183 -1.02 10.75 6.34
CA VAL A 183 -2.10 11.67 6.73
C VAL A 183 -3.44 11.19 6.15
N ILE A 184 -3.48 10.84 4.85
CA ILE A 184 -4.68 10.29 4.21
C ILE A 184 -5.21 9.08 4.96
N ARG A 185 -4.33 8.15 5.34
CA ARG A 185 -4.73 6.98 6.13
C ARG A 185 -5.34 7.36 7.48
N ILE A 186 -4.75 8.31 8.19
CA ILE A 186 -5.25 8.80 9.48
C ILE A 186 -6.65 9.42 9.30
N CYS A 187 -6.81 10.27 8.29
CA CYS A 187 -8.11 10.88 7.93
C CYS A 187 -9.16 9.81 7.65
N ASN A 188 -8.86 8.86 6.76
CA ASN A 188 -9.79 7.77 6.41
C ASN A 188 -10.16 6.91 7.62
N ALA A 189 -9.21 6.66 8.53
CA ALA A 189 -9.46 5.89 9.73
C ALA A 189 -10.36 6.63 10.74
N ILE A 190 -10.12 7.91 10.98
CA ILE A 190 -10.88 8.72 11.94
C ILE A 190 -12.26 9.05 11.39
N LEU A 191 -12.32 9.67 10.20
CA LEU A 191 -13.57 10.06 9.55
C LEU A 191 -14.42 8.85 9.17
N GLY A 192 -13.80 7.76 8.70
CA GLY A 192 -14.52 6.53 8.40
C GLY A 192 -15.14 5.88 9.65
N ARG A 193 -14.51 6.00 10.82
CA ARG A 193 -15.12 5.56 12.10
C ARG A 193 -16.26 6.48 12.49
N PHE A 194 -16.07 7.79 12.41
CA PHE A 194 -17.09 8.79 12.70
C PHE A 194 -18.34 8.58 11.85
N ASN A 195 -18.19 8.46 10.53
CA ASN A 195 -19.29 8.23 9.59
C ASN A 195 -20.04 6.92 9.86
N ARG A 196 -19.35 5.85 10.26
CA ARG A 196 -20.00 4.59 10.64
C ARG A 196 -20.82 4.74 11.91
N THR A 197 -20.29 5.41 12.94
CA THR A 197 -21.05 5.68 14.17
C THR A 197 -22.27 6.55 13.85
N TYR A 198 -22.09 7.62 13.08
CA TYR A 198 -23.17 8.52 12.66
C TYR A 198 -24.25 7.79 11.85
N SER A 199 -23.88 6.95 10.89
CA SER A 199 -24.85 6.20 10.06
C SER A 199 -25.64 5.14 10.85
N MET A 200 -25.14 4.70 12.00
CA MET A 200 -25.86 3.78 12.91
C MET A 200 -26.70 4.53 13.94
N SER A 201 -26.71 5.88 13.92
CA SER A 201 -27.30 6.71 14.97
C SER A 201 -28.78 6.99 14.73
N PHE A 202 -29.64 6.13 15.30
CA PHE A 202 -30.93 6.53 15.86
C PHE A 202 -31.02 6.29 17.39
N ASP A 203 -29.94 5.83 18.05
CA ASP A 203 -29.90 5.54 19.50
C ASP A 203 -28.98 6.50 20.29
N SER A 204 -29.41 6.85 21.51
CA SER A 204 -28.79 7.85 22.40
C SER A 204 -27.34 7.53 22.82
N GLU A 205 -26.97 6.25 22.96
CA GLU A 205 -25.61 5.84 23.38
C GLU A 205 -24.56 6.08 22.28
N ALA A 206 -24.97 6.03 21.00
CA ALA A 206 -24.08 6.30 19.88
C ALA A 206 -23.68 7.78 19.80
N ILE A 207 -24.58 8.68 20.24
CA ILE A 207 -24.37 10.13 20.29
C ILE A 207 -23.34 10.46 21.39
N ASP A 208 -23.45 9.88 22.57
CA ASP A 208 -22.46 10.09 23.65
C ASP A 208 -21.06 9.59 23.25
N HIS A 209 -20.99 8.43 22.60
CA HIS A 209 -19.72 7.94 22.07
C HIS A 209 -19.17 8.83 20.92
N LEU A 210 -20.03 9.47 20.12
CA LEU A 210 -19.62 10.45 19.11
C LEU A 210 -19.04 11.72 19.74
N LEU A 211 -19.73 12.25 20.76
CA LEU A 211 -19.33 13.43 21.51
C LEU A 211 -17.98 13.21 22.21
N SER A 212 -17.75 12.01 22.78
CA SER A 212 -16.47 11.62 23.39
C SER A 212 -15.27 11.65 22.42
N LYS A 213 -15.52 11.69 21.10
CA LYS A 213 -14.49 11.73 20.05
C LYS A 213 -14.42 13.07 19.32
N SER A 214 -15.23 14.05 19.72
CA SER A 214 -15.25 15.39 19.13
C SER A 214 -13.85 16.02 19.15
N ASP A 215 -13.14 15.93 20.27
CA ASP A 215 -11.80 16.53 20.44
C ASP A 215 -10.78 15.96 19.44
N VAL A 216 -10.84 14.65 19.15
CA VAL A 216 -9.95 13.99 18.18
C VAL A 216 -10.22 14.48 16.76
N ILE A 217 -11.49 14.71 16.42
CA ILE A 217 -11.88 15.22 15.10
C ILE A 217 -11.50 16.70 14.97
N GLN A 218 -11.73 17.50 16.00
CA GLN A 218 -11.31 18.90 16.03
C GLN A 218 -9.79 19.05 15.88
N ALA A 219 -9.01 18.24 16.63
CA ALA A 219 -7.56 18.21 16.50
C ALA A 219 -7.12 17.81 15.09
N LEU A 220 -7.72 16.77 14.51
CA LEU A 220 -7.44 16.36 13.13
C LEU A 220 -7.71 17.50 12.13
N LEU A 221 -8.85 18.17 12.24
CA LEU A 221 -9.21 19.26 11.34
C LEU A 221 -8.24 20.45 11.47
N HIS A 222 -7.86 20.79 12.70
CA HIS A 222 -6.85 21.82 12.96
C HIS A 222 -5.50 21.45 12.32
N ASP A 223 -5.04 20.22 12.51
CA ASP A 223 -3.80 19.74 11.91
C ASP A 223 -3.85 19.74 10.38
N LEU A 224 -5.01 19.42 9.77
CA LEU A 224 -5.20 19.50 8.32
C LEU A 224 -5.15 20.94 7.82
N ILE A 225 -5.74 21.90 8.54
CA ILE A 225 -5.66 23.32 8.19
C ILE A 225 -4.19 23.77 8.17
N VAL A 226 -3.41 23.39 9.17
CA VAL A 226 -1.98 23.69 9.22
C VAL A 226 -1.21 22.96 8.11
N PHE A 227 -1.52 21.69 7.86
CA PHE A 227 -0.86 20.87 6.83
C PHE A 227 -1.04 21.42 5.41
N PHE A 228 -2.21 22.02 5.13
CA PHE A 228 -2.55 22.66 3.86
C PHE A 228 -2.43 24.19 3.89
N SER A 229 -1.78 24.76 4.91
CA SER A 229 -1.60 26.20 5.01
C SER A 229 -0.77 26.75 3.85
N GLN A 230 -1.15 27.94 3.38
CA GLN A 230 -0.37 28.64 2.36
C GLN A 230 0.92 29.20 2.97
N PRO A 231 2.03 29.23 2.21
CA PRO A 231 3.25 29.87 2.68
C PRO A 231 3.04 31.37 2.91
N LEU A 232 3.69 31.89 3.95
CA LEU A 232 3.63 33.31 4.30
C LEU A 232 4.12 34.19 3.14
N SER A 233 3.49 35.35 2.97
CA SER A 233 3.85 36.32 1.93
C SER A 233 5.22 36.96 2.14
N SER A 234 5.74 36.91 3.37
CA SER A 234 7.05 37.47 3.76
C SER A 234 8.24 36.57 3.45
N LEU A 235 8.02 35.33 3.00
CA LEU A 235 9.10 34.42 2.60
C LEU A 235 9.74 34.88 1.29
N ASP A 236 11.00 34.50 1.09
CA ASP A 236 11.68 34.71 -0.18
C ASP A 236 10.94 34.05 -1.35
N HIS A 237 11.06 34.62 -2.54
CA HIS A 237 10.36 34.17 -3.74
C HIS A 237 10.67 32.71 -4.09
N GLU A 238 11.93 32.28 -3.96
CA GLU A 238 12.33 30.91 -4.28
C GLU A 238 11.72 29.92 -3.31
N GLU A 239 11.86 30.18 -2.01
CA GLU A 239 11.31 29.33 -0.95
C GLU A 239 9.78 29.24 -1.02
N ARG A 240 9.13 30.37 -1.29
CA ARG A 240 7.67 30.42 -1.46
C ARG A 240 7.21 29.55 -2.62
N GLN A 241 7.90 29.60 -3.76
CA GLN A 241 7.53 28.80 -4.93
C GLN A 241 7.71 27.30 -4.68
N LEU A 242 8.77 26.90 -3.97
CA LEU A 242 8.98 25.51 -3.56
C LEU A 242 7.84 25.02 -2.65
N ARG A 243 7.46 25.80 -1.64
CA ARG A 243 6.37 25.45 -0.72
C ARG A 243 5.02 25.36 -1.43
N LEU A 244 4.74 26.24 -2.41
CA LEU A 244 3.53 26.15 -3.23
C LEU A 244 3.50 24.88 -4.10
N LYS A 245 4.64 24.48 -4.66
CA LYS A 245 4.74 23.23 -5.43
C LYS A 245 4.45 22.01 -4.55
N ILE A 246 5.02 21.96 -3.34
CA ILE A 246 4.75 20.92 -2.35
C ILE A 246 3.27 20.91 -1.95
N LEU A 247 2.68 22.08 -1.68
CA LEU A 247 1.27 22.19 -1.30
C LEU A 247 0.35 21.64 -2.40
N ARG A 248 0.60 22.00 -3.66
CA ARG A 248 -0.15 21.46 -4.80
C ARG A 248 -0.01 19.95 -4.89
N TYR A 249 1.22 19.44 -4.75
CA TYR A 249 1.47 18.00 -4.78
C TYR A 249 0.71 17.25 -3.67
N ARG A 250 0.67 17.79 -2.45
CA ARG A 250 -0.17 17.24 -1.36
C ARG A 250 -1.65 17.20 -1.74
N GLN A 251 -2.16 18.29 -2.32
CA GLN A 251 -3.57 18.39 -2.74
C GLN A 251 -3.91 17.35 -3.81
N ASP A 252 -3.03 17.20 -4.81
CA ASP A 252 -3.20 16.21 -5.89
C ASP A 252 -3.28 14.79 -5.33
N LEU A 253 -2.36 14.42 -4.42
CA LEU A 253 -2.36 13.10 -3.77
C LEU A 253 -3.63 12.82 -2.96
N PHE A 254 -4.24 13.83 -2.33
CA PHE A 254 -5.50 13.67 -1.60
C PHE A 254 -6.69 13.48 -2.52
N GLN A 255 -6.74 14.18 -3.65
CA GLN A 255 -7.84 14.06 -4.63
C GLN A 255 -7.90 12.66 -5.24
N GLU A 256 -6.75 12.04 -5.45
CA GLU A 256 -6.66 10.74 -6.10
C GLU A 256 -7.11 9.58 -5.21
N GLU A 257 -7.23 9.76 -3.89
CA GLU A 257 -7.63 8.71 -2.94
C GLU A 257 -9.16 8.58 -2.74
N VAL A 258 -9.95 9.42 -3.41
CA VAL A 258 -11.43 9.43 -3.38
C VAL A 258 -12.03 8.35 -4.29
#